data_AF-A0A3M1C5Q5-F1
#
_entry.id   AF-A0A3M1C5Q5-F1
#
_cell.length_a   1.000
_cell.length_b   1.000
_cell.length_c   1.000
_cell.angle_alpha   90.00
_cell.angle_beta   90.00
_cell.angle_gamma   90.00
#
_symmetry.space_group_name_H-M   'P 1'
#
loop_
_entity.id
_entity.type
_entity.pdbx_description
1 polymer ?
#
loop_
_entity_poly.entity_id
_entity_poly.type
_entity_poly.pdbx_seq_one_letter_code
_entity_poly.pdbx_strand_id
1 'polypeptide(L)'
;NYFRLSQDGRMLFGGGESYGWRFPPDIAAKARGPMLEIFPQLAGAKIDYAWGGTLGITLNRMPHFERLAGNILAVGGYSGHGVAMATLGGKLAAEAMLGQAGRFDLMAEVPTPRFPGGALLRWPLLVLGMVWFSLRDRL
;
A
#
# COMPACT_ATOMS: atom_id res chain seq x y z
N ASN A 1 -3.32 -9.43 -8.14
CA ASN A 1 -1.95 -9.96 -8.30
C ASN A 1 -1.19 -9.16 -9.34
N TYR A 2 0.11 -8.94 -9.14
CA TYR A 2 1.01 -8.34 -10.14
C TYR A 2 2.24 -9.23 -10.32
N PHE A 3 2.85 -9.17 -11.50
CA PHE A 3 4.10 -9.88 -11.76
C PHE A 3 4.94 -9.17 -12.81
N ARG A 4 6.26 -9.34 -12.73
CA ARG A 4 7.22 -8.88 -13.74
C ARG A 4 8.49 -9.71 -13.67
N LEU A 5 9.28 -9.71 -14.73
CA LEU A 5 10.65 -10.22 -14.67
C LEU A 5 11.59 -9.14 -14.12
N SER A 6 12.55 -9.55 -13.29
CA SER A 6 13.75 -8.78 -13.00
C SER A 6 14.73 -8.86 -14.16
N GLN A 7 15.75 -7.99 -14.11
CA GLN A 7 16.81 -7.93 -15.10
C GLN A 7 17.59 -9.25 -15.23
N ASP A 8 17.70 -10.02 -14.15
CA ASP A 8 18.36 -11.33 -14.11
C ASP A 8 17.42 -12.50 -14.40
N GLY A 9 16.21 -12.24 -14.93
CA GLY A 9 15.30 -13.28 -15.40
C GLY A 9 14.49 -13.99 -14.30
N ARG A 10 14.49 -13.48 -13.06
CA ARG A 10 13.60 -14.01 -12.00
C ARG A 10 12.22 -13.40 -12.10
N MET A 11 11.18 -14.21 -11.86
CA MET A 11 9.83 -13.69 -11.76
C MET A 11 9.60 -13.09 -10.36
N LEU A 12 9.26 -11.81 -10.33
CA LEU A 12 8.64 -11.18 -9.17
C LEU A 12 7.14 -11.40 -9.29
N PHE A 13 6.54 -11.92 -8.23
CA PHE A 13 5.10 -12.08 -8.10
C PHE A 13 4.66 -11.48 -6.78
N GLY A 14 3.55 -10.74 -6.78
CA GLY A 14 3.02 -10.13 -5.58
C GLY A 14 1.49 -10.10 -5.55
N GLY A 15 0.96 -10.16 -4.33
CA GLY A 15 -0.45 -10.21 -4.00
C GLY A 15 -0.65 -10.79 -2.60
N GLY A 16 -1.89 -11.09 -2.24
CA GLY A 16 -2.20 -11.69 -0.94
C GLY A 16 -2.32 -10.65 0.17
N GLU A 17 -2.93 -9.52 -0.14
CA GLU A 17 -3.22 -8.44 0.78
C GLU A 17 -4.07 -8.92 1.96
N SER A 18 -3.73 -8.45 3.16
CA SER A 18 -4.54 -8.65 4.35
C SER A 18 -4.73 -7.32 5.06
N TYR A 19 -5.85 -7.19 5.76
CA TYR A 19 -6.18 -6.00 6.56
C TYR A 19 -5.75 -6.16 8.03
N GLY A 20 -5.05 -7.26 8.35
CA GLY A 20 -4.49 -7.52 9.67
C GLY A 20 -3.03 -7.05 9.77
N TRP A 21 -2.58 -6.83 11.00
CA TRP A 21 -1.19 -6.40 11.27
C TRP A 21 -0.20 -7.56 11.38
N ARG A 22 -0.68 -8.81 11.35
CA ARG A 22 0.15 -10.01 11.45
C ARG A 22 0.46 -10.56 10.07
N PHE A 23 1.74 -10.78 9.80
CA PHE A 23 2.18 -11.51 8.62
C PHE A 23 1.84 -13.00 8.77
N PRO A 24 1.49 -13.69 7.67
CA PRO A 24 1.36 -15.13 7.71
C PRO A 24 2.73 -15.75 8.05
N PRO A 25 2.76 -16.88 8.78
CA PRO A 25 4.01 -17.55 9.14
C PRO A 25 4.80 -18.00 7.90
N ASP A 26 4.10 -18.29 6.79
CA ASP A 26 4.68 -18.62 5.50
C ASP A 26 4.12 -17.71 4.40
N ILE A 27 4.92 -16.70 4.04
CA ILE A 27 4.59 -15.74 2.98
C ILE A 27 4.72 -16.39 1.60
N ALA A 28 5.67 -17.32 1.43
CA ALA A 28 5.91 -18.00 0.16
C ALA A 28 4.69 -18.87 -0.20
N ALA A 29 4.18 -19.65 0.75
CA ALA A 29 2.97 -20.44 0.55
C ALA A 29 1.75 -19.56 0.24
N LYS A 30 1.60 -18.42 0.94
CA LYS A 30 0.50 -17.48 0.70
C LYS A 30 0.52 -16.92 -0.73
N ALA A 31 1.69 -16.59 -1.27
CA ALA A 31 1.85 -16.08 -2.63
C ALA A 31 1.78 -17.21 -3.69
N ARG A 32 2.18 -18.44 -3.35
CA ARG A 32 2.23 -19.58 -4.28
C ARG A 32 0.85 -19.94 -4.84
N GLY A 33 -0.20 -19.95 -4.03
CA GLY A 33 -1.55 -20.29 -4.50
C GLY A 33 -2.00 -19.43 -5.69
N PRO A 34 -2.12 -18.09 -5.51
CA PRO A 34 -2.48 -17.18 -6.60
C PRO A 34 -1.48 -17.18 -7.76
N MET A 35 -0.20 -17.46 -7.51
CA MET A 35 0.80 -17.61 -8.58
C MET A 35 0.50 -18.83 -9.46
N LEU A 36 0.15 -19.97 -8.87
CA LEU A 36 -0.14 -21.21 -9.61
C LEU A 36 -1.50 -21.20 -10.30
N GLU A 37 -2.45 -20.39 -9.82
CA GLU A 37 -3.70 -20.11 -10.55
C GLU A 37 -3.42 -19.46 -11.91
N ILE A 38 -2.38 -18.62 -12.00
CA ILE A 38 -2.00 -17.89 -13.23
C ILE A 38 -0.94 -18.66 -14.02
N PHE A 39 0.03 -19.26 -13.33
CA PHE A 39 1.20 -19.93 -13.92
C PHE A 39 1.34 -21.36 -13.38
N PRO A 40 0.44 -22.29 -13.75
CA PRO A 40 0.46 -23.66 -13.25
C PRO A 40 1.76 -24.40 -13.58
N GLN A 41 2.44 -24.06 -14.67
CA GLN A 41 3.74 -24.61 -15.06
C GLN A 41 4.86 -24.35 -14.04
N LEU A 42 4.67 -23.41 -13.11
CA LEU A 42 5.63 -23.09 -12.05
C LEU A 42 5.41 -23.91 -10.77
N ALA A 43 4.57 -24.96 -10.79
CA ALA A 43 4.29 -25.79 -9.63
C ALA A 43 5.56 -26.32 -8.94
N GLY A 44 6.53 -26.79 -9.74
CA GLY A 44 7.83 -27.28 -9.25
C GLY A 44 8.89 -26.20 -9.06
N ALA A 45 8.61 -24.93 -9.37
CA ALA A 45 9.58 -23.86 -9.27
C ALA A 45 9.90 -23.54 -7.80
N LYS A 46 11.19 -23.34 -7.52
CA LYS A 46 11.68 -22.87 -6.24
C LYS A 46 11.31 -21.39 -6.07
N ILE A 47 10.89 -21.02 -4.86
CA ILE A 47 10.76 -19.63 -4.44
C ILE A 47 12.04 -19.30 -3.67
N ASP A 48 12.90 -18.47 -4.24
CA ASP A 48 14.17 -18.11 -3.60
C ASP A 48 14.01 -17.11 -2.46
N TYR A 49 13.01 -16.22 -2.58
CA TYR A 49 12.75 -15.15 -1.62
C TYR A 49 11.25 -14.91 -1.47
N ALA A 50 10.82 -14.64 -0.24
CA ALA A 50 9.47 -14.19 0.06
C ALA A 50 9.51 -13.17 1.18
N TRP A 51 8.75 -12.09 1.03
CA TRP A 51 8.66 -11.03 2.02
C TRP A 51 7.28 -10.36 1.98
N GLY A 52 6.95 -9.70 3.08
CA GLY A 52 5.72 -8.94 3.24
C GLY A 52 6.04 -7.54 3.73
N GLY A 53 5.10 -6.63 3.55
CA GLY A 53 5.20 -5.28 4.06
C GLY A 53 3.84 -4.75 4.49
N THR A 54 3.87 -3.77 5.38
CA THR A 54 2.67 -3.04 5.79
C THR A 54 2.47 -1.83 4.88
N LEU A 55 1.25 -1.64 4.39
CA LEU A 55 0.91 -0.52 3.54
C LEU A 55 0.28 0.61 4.36
N GLY A 56 0.79 1.83 4.18
CA GLY A 56 0.09 3.04 4.60
C GLY A 56 -1.05 3.33 3.65
N ILE A 57 -2.28 3.03 4.07
CA ILE A 57 -3.50 3.26 3.28
C ILE A 57 -4.29 4.43 3.88
N THR A 58 -4.65 5.39 3.04
CA THR A 58 -5.59 6.48 3.35
C THR A 58 -7.00 6.10 2.92
N LEU A 59 -8.03 6.70 3.53
CA LEU A 59 -9.43 6.42 3.18
C LEU A 59 -9.76 6.80 1.73
N ASN A 60 -9.25 7.92 1.25
CA ASN A 60 -9.44 8.41 -0.11
C ASN A 60 -8.49 7.77 -1.14
N ARG A 61 -7.61 6.86 -0.70
CA ARG A 61 -6.57 6.20 -1.52
C ARG A 61 -5.56 7.14 -2.19
N MET A 62 -5.52 8.42 -1.81
CA MET A 62 -4.55 9.40 -2.28
C MET A 62 -3.34 9.48 -1.33
N PRO A 63 -2.14 9.82 -1.82
CA PRO A 63 -1.02 10.17 -0.96
C PRO A 63 -1.38 11.26 0.03
N HIS A 64 -0.94 11.10 1.28
CA HIS A 64 -1.15 12.08 2.34
C HIS A 64 0.05 13.02 2.42
N PHE A 65 -0.22 14.31 2.26
CA PHE A 65 0.73 15.40 2.46
C PHE A 65 0.17 16.30 3.56
N GLU A 66 1.01 16.67 4.52
CA GLU A 66 0.61 17.54 5.63
C GLU A 66 1.79 18.39 6.10
N ARG A 67 1.50 19.66 6.43
CA ARG A 67 2.42 20.53 7.17
C ARG A 67 1.96 20.58 8.62
N LEU A 68 2.71 19.91 9.49
CA LEU A 68 2.35 19.78 10.90
C LEU A 68 2.57 21.10 11.67
N ALA A 69 3.70 21.76 11.44
CA ALA A 69 4.01 23.09 11.97
C ALA A 69 5.25 23.66 11.26
N GLY A 70 5.25 24.94 10.87
CA GLY A 70 6.43 25.58 10.27
C GLY A 70 7.07 24.75 9.16
N ASN A 71 8.28 24.26 9.41
CA ASN A 71 9.09 23.41 8.51
C ASN A 71 8.97 21.89 8.77
N ILE A 72 8.03 21.45 9.61
CA ILE A 72 7.73 20.04 9.88
C ILE A 72 6.72 19.54 8.86
N LEU A 73 7.17 18.64 7.97
CA LEU A 73 6.39 18.07 6.88
C LEU A 73 6.17 16.57 7.11
N ALA A 74 4.98 16.08 6.81
CA ALA A 74 4.66 14.67 6.75
C ALA A 74 4.22 14.29 5.33
N VAL A 75 4.79 13.21 4.80
CA VAL A 75 4.41 12.65 3.49
C VAL A 75 4.34 11.13 3.61
N GLY A 76 3.21 10.54 3.25
CA GLY A 76 3.00 9.11 3.40
C GLY A 76 1.66 8.64 2.83
N GLY A 77 1.17 7.50 3.32
CA GLY A 77 -0.18 7.04 2.97
C GLY A 77 -0.38 6.76 1.48
N TYR A 78 0.66 6.38 0.75
CA TYR A 78 0.66 6.26 -0.72
C TYR A 78 -0.33 5.23 -1.29
N SER A 79 -0.99 4.44 -0.45
CA SER A 79 -2.11 3.58 -0.85
C SER A 79 -1.82 2.63 -2.01
N GLY A 80 -0.59 2.09 -2.07
CA GLY A 80 -0.12 1.19 -3.12
C GLY A 80 0.67 1.87 -4.25
N HIS A 81 0.71 3.20 -4.30
CA HIS A 81 1.40 3.97 -5.35
C HIS A 81 2.80 4.46 -4.92
N GLY A 82 3.36 3.89 -3.85
CA GLY A 82 4.58 4.40 -3.21
C GLY A 82 5.80 4.42 -4.13
N VAL A 83 5.97 3.42 -4.99
CA VAL A 83 7.13 3.36 -5.91
C VAL A 83 7.18 4.59 -6.84
N ALA A 84 6.03 5.02 -7.36
CA ALA A 84 5.96 6.19 -8.24
C ALA A 84 5.85 7.50 -7.45
N MET A 85 5.04 7.53 -6.39
CA MET A 85 4.67 8.78 -5.72
C MET A 85 5.62 9.19 -4.59
N ALA A 86 6.38 8.26 -4.00
CA ALA A 86 7.28 8.61 -2.90
C ALA A 86 8.48 9.45 -3.37
N THR A 87 8.99 9.20 -4.59
CA THR A 87 10.05 10.02 -5.19
C THR A 87 9.58 11.44 -5.46
N LEU A 88 8.36 11.59 -6.01
CA LEU A 88 7.71 12.90 -6.15
C LEU A 88 7.51 13.56 -4.78
N GLY A 89 6.99 12.83 -3.79
CA GLY A 89 6.77 13.34 -2.44
C GLY A 89 8.04 13.87 -1.79
N GLY A 90 9.15 13.12 -1.89
CA GLY A 90 10.45 13.57 -1.42
C GLY A 90 10.95 14.83 -2.14
N LYS A 91 10.77 14.90 -3.47
CA LYS A 91 11.10 16.11 -4.24
C LYS A 91 10.29 17.33 -3.79
N LEU A 92 8.96 17.18 -3.64
CA LEU A 92 8.10 18.28 -3.19
C LEU A 92 8.42 18.72 -1.77
N ALA A 93 8.74 17.79 -0.87
CA ALA A 93 9.17 18.12 0.49
C ALA A 93 10.50 18.92 0.46
N ALA A 94 11.47 18.52 -0.36
CA ALA A 94 12.71 19.26 -0.53
C ALA A 94 12.49 20.67 -1.11
N GLU A 95 11.65 20.81 -2.14
CA GLU A 95 11.26 22.10 -2.71
C GLU A 95 10.61 23.01 -1.64
N ALA A 96 9.70 22.47 -0.83
CA ALA A 96 9.07 23.20 0.27
C ALA A 96 10.07 23.65 1.34
N MET A 97 11.06 22.83 1.68
CA MET A 97 12.13 23.19 2.62
C MET A 97 13.04 24.31 2.08
N LEU A 98 13.18 24.42 0.76
CA LEU A 98 13.90 25.50 0.08
C LEU A 98 13.05 26.76 -0.15
N GLY A 99 11.83 26.80 0.40
CA GLY A 99 10.90 27.93 0.28
C GLY A 99 10.00 27.90 -0.96
N GLN A 100 10.06 26.85 -1.79
CA GLN A 100 9.23 26.68 -2.98
C GLN A 100 8.04 25.75 -2.68
N ALA A 101 7.18 26.15 -1.74
CA ALA A 101 6.18 25.27 -1.15
C ALA A 101 4.92 25.02 -2.00
N GLY A 102 4.65 25.82 -3.04
CA GLY A 102 3.36 25.82 -3.72
C GLY A 102 2.86 24.45 -4.22
N ARG A 103 3.74 23.59 -4.72
CA ARG A 103 3.36 22.24 -5.17
C ARG A 103 3.11 21.28 -4.03
N PHE A 104 3.85 21.42 -2.93
CA PHE A 104 3.61 20.65 -1.72
C PHE A 104 2.28 21.05 -1.09
N ASP A 105 2.05 22.36 -0.94
CA ASP A 105 0.86 22.90 -0.31
C ASP A 105 -0.41 22.52 -1.11
N LEU A 106 -0.34 22.53 -2.45
CA LEU A 106 -1.41 22.02 -3.31
C LEU A 106 -1.75 20.54 -3.04
N MET A 107 -0.73 19.69 -2.83
CA MET A 107 -0.98 18.29 -2.48
C MET A 107 -1.58 18.16 -1.06
N ALA A 108 -1.22 19.05 -0.14
CA ALA A 108 -1.73 19.08 1.22
C ALA A 108 -3.20 19.55 1.32
N GLU A 109 -3.71 20.23 0.29
CA GLU A 109 -5.14 20.60 0.20
C GLU A 109 -6.06 19.40 -0.06
N VAL A 110 -5.51 18.26 -0.51
CA VAL A 110 -6.29 17.05 -0.75
C VAL A 110 -6.83 16.48 0.57
N PRO A 111 -8.16 16.47 0.81
CA PRO A 111 -8.69 16.07 2.11
C PRO A 111 -8.36 14.62 2.43
N THR A 112 -7.63 14.40 3.53
CA THR A 112 -7.32 13.06 4.05
C THR A 112 -8.12 12.81 5.32
N PRO A 113 -9.37 12.32 5.23
CA PRO A 113 -10.21 12.16 6.41
C PRO A 113 -9.64 11.09 7.34
N ARG A 114 -9.80 11.32 8.64
CA ARG A 114 -9.51 10.30 9.66
C ARG A 114 -10.51 9.15 9.55
N PHE A 115 -10.10 7.98 10.01
CA PHE A 115 -11.00 6.83 10.07
C PHE A 115 -12.25 7.16 10.92
N PRO A 116 -13.48 6.92 10.42
CA PRO A 116 -14.70 7.27 11.14
C PRO A 116 -14.76 6.55 12.49
N GLY A 117 -15.04 7.31 13.56
CA GLY A 117 -15.10 6.76 14.90
C GLY A 117 -13.74 6.44 15.55
N GLY A 118 -12.65 6.92 14.96
CA GLY A 118 -11.32 6.87 15.56
C GLY A 118 -10.78 5.46 15.78
N ALA A 119 -9.91 5.31 16.77
CA ALA A 119 -9.25 4.03 17.06
C ALA A 119 -10.24 2.93 17.49
N LEU A 120 -11.28 3.29 18.24
CA LEU A 120 -12.27 2.34 18.77
C LEU A 120 -13.10 1.68 17.65
N LEU A 121 -13.57 2.47 16.68
CA LEU A 121 -14.40 1.96 15.60
C LEU A 121 -13.60 1.50 14.36
N ARG A 122 -12.28 1.73 14.34
CA ARG A 122 -11.43 1.36 13.20
C ARG A 122 -11.50 -0.13 12.87
N TRP A 123 -11.24 -0.99 13.84
CA TRP A 123 -11.27 -2.44 13.61
C TRP A 123 -12.67 -2.93 13.20
N PRO A 124 -13.76 -2.66 13.97
CA PRO A 124 -15.07 -3.23 13.65
C PRO A 124 -15.60 -2.77 12.29
N LEU A 125 -15.38 -1.51 11.91
CA LEU A 125 -15.81 -1.01 10.61
C LEU A 125 -14.96 -1.58 9.45
N LEU A 126 -13.65 -1.79 9.65
CA LEU A 126 -12.83 -2.47 8.63
C LEU A 126 -13.32 -3.89 8.37
N VAL A 127 -13.68 -4.63 9.42
CA VAL A 127 -14.14 -6.00 9.28
C VAL A 127 -15.55 -6.07 8.71
N LEU A 128 -16.43 -5.17 9.13
CA LEU A 128 -17.74 -5.04 8.50
C LEU A 128 -17.61 -4.77 6.99
N GLY A 129 -16.70 -3.85 6.61
CA GLY A 129 -16.39 -3.56 5.21
C GLY A 129 -15.86 -4.78 4.46
N MET A 130 -14.89 -5.50 5.04
CA MET A 130 -14.35 -6.73 4.43
C MET A 130 -15.40 -7.81 4.25
N VAL A 131 -16.23 -8.05 5.27
CA VAL A 131 -17.31 -9.06 5.18
C VAL A 131 -18.29 -8.66 4.09
N TRP A 132 -18.71 -7.40 4.04
CA TRP A 132 -19.60 -6.87 3.01
C TRP A 132 -19.03 -7.07 1.61
N PHE A 133 -17.78 -6.64 1.36
CA PHE A 133 -17.16 -6.79 0.04
C PHE A 133 -16.91 -8.26 -0.31
N SER A 134 -16.51 -9.10 0.64
CA SER A 134 -16.35 -10.54 0.40
C SER A 134 -17.67 -11.24 0.07
N LEU A 135 -18.79 -10.80 0.65
CA LEU A 135 -20.11 -11.32 0.29
C LEU A 135 -20.51 -10.85 -1.10
N ARG A 136 -20.27 -9.57 -1.41
CA ARG A 136 -20.54 -9.00 -2.73
C ARG A 136 -19.74 -9.68 -3.85
N ASP A 137 -18.48 -10.02 -3.62
CA ASP A 137 -17.63 -10.69 -4.61
C ASP A 137 -18.04 -12.15 -4.89
N ARG A 138 -18.85 -12.75 -4.02
CA ARG A 138 -19.37 -14.12 -4.19
C ARG A 138 -20.73 -14.18 -4.89
N LEU A 139 -21.41 -13.05 -5.03
CA LEU A 139 -22.70 -12.91 -5.74
C LEU A 139 -22.43 -12.55 -7.19
#